data_AF-A0A239A254-F1
#
_entry.id   AF-A0A239A254-F1
#
_cell.length_a   1.000
_cell.length_b   1.000
_cell.length_c   1.000
_cell.angle_alpha   90.00
_cell.angle_beta   90.00
_cell.angle_gamma   90.00
#
_symmetry.space_group_name_H-M   'P 1'
#
loop_
_entity.id
_entity.type
_entity.pdbx_description
1 polymer ?
#
loop_
_entity_poly.entity_id
_entity_poly.type
_entity_poly.pdbx_seq_one_letter_code
_entity_poly.pdbx_strand_id
1 'polypeptide(L)'
;MPKPPPQYPDQTIPAAPAARTFAQMVDAKNAPVRTIEEKLGMTYRTYLLRREQPTDLSLAEIYRLAYWMGEPVERIAAELMAHTHNDPLVIREPRKRHPNGIKRKKNVDEESGAPSEDAK
;
A
#
# COMPACT_ATOMS: atom_id res chain seq x y z
N MET A 1 -18.26 -39.50 40.40
CA MET A 1 -17.72 -39.49 39.02
C MET A 1 -17.74 -38.05 38.51
N PRO A 2 -16.60 -37.48 38.09
CA PRO A 2 -16.60 -36.15 37.48
C PRO A 2 -17.31 -36.21 36.12
N LYS A 3 -18.15 -35.21 35.84
CA LYS A 3 -18.86 -35.11 34.55
C LYS A 3 -17.83 -34.84 33.43
N PRO A 4 -18.00 -35.43 32.24
CA PRO A 4 -17.14 -35.13 31.11
C PRO A 4 -17.24 -33.63 30.77
N PRO A 5 -16.14 -33.01 30.31
CA PRO A 5 -16.15 -31.61 29.92
C PRO A 5 -17.17 -31.38 28.80
N PRO A 6 -17.81 -30.19 28.76
CA PRO A 6 -18.75 -29.86 27.71
C PRO A 6 -18.03 -29.93 26.35
N GLN A 7 -18.53 -30.78 25.46
CA GLN A 7 -18.14 -30.76 24.06
C GLN A 7 -18.73 -29.50 23.44
N TYR A 8 -17.86 -28.52 23.18
CA TYR A 8 -18.24 -27.38 22.36
C TYR A 8 -18.56 -27.90 20.96
N PRO A 9 -19.64 -27.41 20.31
CA PRO A 9 -19.89 -27.76 18.92
C PRO A 9 -18.66 -27.39 18.11
N ASP A 10 -18.21 -28.33 17.29
CA ASP A 10 -17.12 -28.15 16.34
C ASP A 10 -17.49 -26.95 15.47
N GLN A 11 -16.89 -25.79 15.78
CA GLN A 11 -17.05 -24.61 14.96
C GLN A 11 -16.26 -24.91 13.69
N THR A 12 -16.90 -25.59 12.75
CA THR A 12 -16.45 -25.63 11.36
C THR A 12 -16.43 -24.18 10.89
N ILE A 13 -15.26 -23.55 11.03
CA ILE A 13 -14.96 -22.25 10.47
C ILE A 13 -15.25 -22.41 8.97
N PRO A 14 -16.24 -21.71 8.40
CA PRO A 14 -16.51 -21.82 6.98
C PRO A 14 -15.19 -21.52 6.26
N ALA A 15 -14.76 -22.44 5.41
CA ALA A 15 -13.54 -22.29 4.63
C ALA A 15 -13.57 -20.89 4.00
N ALA A 16 -12.64 -20.04 4.43
CA ALA A 16 -12.60 -18.67 3.95
C ALA A 16 -12.59 -18.71 2.41
N PRO A 17 -13.42 -17.89 1.73
CA PRO A 17 -13.37 -17.81 0.28
C PRO A 17 -11.90 -17.56 -0.10
N ALA A 18 -11.43 -18.24 -1.15
CA ALA A 18 -10.04 -18.14 -1.59
C ALA A 18 -9.63 -16.66 -1.61
N ALA A 19 -8.63 -16.31 -0.80
CA ALA A 19 -8.22 -14.92 -0.63
C ALA A 19 -7.92 -14.34 -2.01
N ARG A 20 -8.44 -13.15 -2.33
CA ARG A 20 -8.14 -12.49 -3.61
C ARG A 20 -6.85 -11.70 -3.49
N THR A 21 -6.03 -11.70 -4.53
CA THR A 21 -4.87 -10.82 -4.58
C THR A 21 -5.29 -9.38 -4.88
N PHE A 22 -4.43 -8.41 -4.55
CA PHE A 22 -4.65 -7.01 -4.93
C PHE A 22 -4.94 -6.87 -6.44
N ALA A 23 -4.17 -7.57 -7.27
CA ALA A 23 -4.35 -7.60 -8.72
C ALA A 23 -5.76 -8.09 -9.11
N GLN A 24 -6.20 -9.21 -8.54
CA GLN A 24 -7.50 -9.80 -8.83
C GLN A 24 -8.66 -8.88 -8.41
N MET A 25 -8.54 -8.19 -7.27
CA MET A 25 -9.57 -7.24 -6.82
C MET A 25 -9.73 -6.07 -7.79
N VAL A 26 -8.61 -5.51 -8.27
CA VAL A 26 -8.62 -4.38 -9.19
C VAL A 26 -9.04 -4.81 -10.60
N ASP A 27 -8.47 -5.90 -11.12
CA ASP A 27 -8.75 -6.41 -12.46
C ASP A 27 -10.22 -6.87 -12.59
N ALA A 28 -10.85 -7.34 -11.51
CA ALA A 28 -12.29 -7.66 -11.48
C ALA A 28 -13.20 -6.48 -11.78
N LYS A 29 -12.73 -5.23 -11.63
CA LYS A 29 -13.51 -4.02 -11.98
C LYS A 29 -13.50 -3.73 -13.47
N ASN A 30 -12.60 -4.34 -14.24
CA ASN A 30 -12.42 -4.11 -15.68
C ASN A 30 -12.43 -2.61 -16.06
N ALA A 31 -11.77 -1.79 -15.23
CA ALA A 31 -11.81 -0.34 -15.31
C ALA A 31 -10.64 0.19 -16.17
N PRO A 32 -10.82 1.32 -16.87
CA PRO A 32 -9.71 1.94 -17.60
C PRO A 32 -8.67 2.51 -16.63
N VAL A 33 -7.43 2.66 -17.11
CA VAL A 33 -6.29 3.13 -16.31
C VAL A 33 -6.61 4.40 -15.53
N ARG A 34 -7.21 5.40 -16.19
CA ARG A 34 -7.59 6.66 -15.53
C ARG A 34 -8.51 6.46 -14.33
N THR A 35 -9.48 5.55 -14.42
CA THR A 35 -10.38 5.25 -13.31
C THR A 35 -9.67 4.53 -12.18
N ILE A 36 -8.71 3.65 -12.49
CA ILE A 36 -7.87 3.00 -11.48
C ILE A 36 -7.08 4.06 -10.71
N GLU A 37 -6.46 5.00 -11.43
CA GLU A 37 -5.68 6.07 -10.82
C GLU A 37 -6.53 6.99 -9.94
N GLU A 38 -7.73 7.37 -10.42
CA GLU A 38 -8.67 8.20 -9.67
C GLU A 38 -9.20 7.49 -8.41
N LYS A 39 -9.58 6.21 -8.51
CA LYS A 39 -10.19 5.46 -7.40
C LYS A 39 -9.18 5.07 -6.34
N LEU A 40 -8.00 4.65 -6.76
CA LEU A 40 -6.93 4.27 -5.83
C LEU A 40 -6.07 5.45 -5.41
N GLY A 41 -6.20 6.61 -6.08
CA GLY A 41 -5.39 7.81 -5.89
C GLY A 41 -3.89 7.50 -5.94
N MET A 42 -3.48 6.70 -6.91
CA MET A 42 -2.10 6.33 -7.20
C MET A 42 -1.87 6.36 -8.71
N THR A 43 -0.64 6.56 -9.16
CA THR A 43 -0.33 6.49 -10.60
C THR A 43 -0.38 5.05 -11.10
N TYR A 44 -0.57 4.84 -12.39
CA TYR A 44 -0.56 3.52 -13.01
C TYR A 44 0.76 2.78 -12.78
N ARG A 45 1.88 3.52 -12.79
CA ARG A 45 3.19 2.97 -12.44
C ARG A 45 3.22 2.45 -11.00
N THR A 46 2.68 3.21 -10.06
CA THR A 46 2.57 2.77 -8.66
C THR A 46 1.67 1.55 -8.55
N TYR A 47 0.53 1.53 -9.26
CA TYR A 47 -0.36 0.37 -9.31
C TYR A 47 0.38 -0.90 -9.76
N LEU A 48 1.15 -0.84 -10.85
CA LEU A 48 1.94 -1.98 -11.32
C LEU A 48 2.96 -2.46 -10.27
N LEU A 49 3.61 -1.54 -9.55
CA LEU A 49 4.51 -1.91 -8.46
C LEU A 49 3.77 -2.60 -7.29
N ARG A 50 2.59 -2.10 -6.91
CA ARG A 50 1.75 -2.73 -5.87
C ARG A 50 1.19 -4.08 -6.30
N ARG A 51 0.95 -4.26 -7.60
CA ARG A 51 0.51 -5.52 -8.20
C ARG A 51 1.56 -6.61 -8.06
N GLU A 52 2.84 -6.26 -8.16
CA GLU A 52 3.97 -7.18 -7.93
C GLU A 52 4.29 -7.35 -6.43
N GLN A 53 4.12 -6.29 -5.63
CA GLN A 53 4.47 -6.27 -4.21
C GLN A 53 3.31 -5.71 -3.36
N PRO A 54 2.30 -6.54 -3.07
CA PRO A 54 1.12 -6.10 -2.31
C PRO A 54 1.44 -5.77 -0.84
N THR A 55 2.57 -6.25 -0.30
CA THR A 55 3.07 -5.93 1.06
C THR A 55 3.29 -4.45 1.29
N ASP A 56 3.61 -3.71 0.24
CA ASP A 56 3.99 -2.31 0.37
C ASP A 56 2.77 -1.36 0.34
N LEU A 57 1.55 -1.90 0.21
CA LEU A 57 0.31 -1.15 0.28
C LEU A 57 0.20 -0.44 1.64
N SER A 58 0.08 0.87 1.60
CA SER A 58 -0.21 1.70 2.75
C SER A 58 -1.67 1.52 3.19
N LEU A 59 -1.93 1.81 4.47
CA LEU A 59 -3.27 1.76 5.03
C LEU A 59 -4.28 2.61 4.23
N ALA A 60 -3.88 3.81 3.78
CA ALA A 60 -4.74 4.67 2.97
C ALA A 60 -5.08 4.08 1.58
N GLU A 61 -4.18 3.29 0.98
CA GLU A 61 -4.45 2.57 -0.27
C GLU A 61 -5.44 1.42 -0.01
N ILE A 62 -5.33 0.72 1.11
CA ILE A 62 -6.26 -0.34 1.53
C ILE A 62 -7.67 0.23 1.75
N TYR A 63 -7.81 1.37 2.45
CA TYR A 63 -9.10 2.03 2.63
C TYR A 63 -9.74 2.43 1.30
N ARG A 64 -8.97 2.99 0.37
CA ARG A 64 -9.45 3.37 -0.96
C ARG A 64 -9.89 2.16 -1.78
N LEU A 65 -9.11 1.07 -1.72
CA LEU A 65 -9.48 -0.19 -2.34
C LEU A 65 -10.78 -0.74 -1.76
N ALA A 66 -10.92 -0.81 -0.43
CA ALA A 66 -12.12 -1.28 0.24
C ALA A 66 -13.36 -0.45 -0.14
N TYR A 67 -13.22 0.88 -0.15
CA TYR A 67 -14.27 1.78 -0.61
C TYR A 67 -14.66 1.51 -2.07
N TRP A 68 -13.69 1.29 -2.95
CA TRP A 68 -13.95 0.99 -4.36
C TRP A 68 -14.57 -0.40 -4.58
N MET A 69 -14.22 -1.37 -3.74
CA MET A 69 -14.82 -2.70 -3.74
C MET A 69 -16.24 -2.69 -3.16
N GLY A 70 -16.57 -1.73 -2.30
CA GLY A 70 -17.83 -1.72 -1.55
C GLY A 70 -17.85 -2.76 -0.43
N GLU A 71 -16.66 -3.10 0.09
CA GLU A 71 -16.46 -4.16 1.07
C GLU A 71 -15.86 -3.59 2.37
N PRO A 72 -16.07 -4.23 3.53
CA PRO A 72 -15.43 -3.84 4.79
C PRO A 72 -13.90 -3.88 4.68
N VAL A 73 -13.25 -2.88 5.29
CA VAL A 73 -11.79 -2.72 5.23
C VAL A 73 -11.09 -3.91 5.88
N GLU A 74 -11.66 -4.45 6.95
CA GLU A 74 -11.16 -5.62 7.69
C GLU A 74 -11.11 -6.86 6.80
N ARG A 75 -12.13 -7.03 5.93
CA ARG A 75 -12.17 -8.15 4.98
C ARG A 75 -11.09 -8.02 3.92
N ILE A 76 -10.95 -6.83 3.33
CA ILE A 76 -9.92 -6.56 2.32
C ILE A 76 -8.52 -6.71 2.92
N ALA A 77 -8.31 -6.18 4.13
CA ALA A 77 -7.04 -6.32 4.84
C ALA A 77 -6.72 -7.79 5.14
N ALA A 78 -7.70 -8.58 5.60
CA ALA A 78 -7.51 -10.01 5.85
C ALA A 78 -7.16 -10.78 4.56
N GLU A 79 -7.84 -10.49 3.45
CA GLU A 79 -7.54 -11.10 2.15
C GLU A 79 -6.13 -10.72 1.65
N LEU A 80 -5.73 -9.45 1.78
CA LEU A 80 -4.37 -9.01 1.41
C LEU A 80 -3.30 -9.63 2.31
N MET A 81 -3.54 -9.72 3.62
CA MET A 81 -2.59 -10.32 4.57
C MET A 81 -2.45 -11.83 4.36
N ALA A 82 -3.53 -12.54 4.04
CA ALA A 82 -3.50 -13.98 3.76
C ALA A 82 -2.57 -14.33 2.58
N HIS A 83 -2.44 -13.44 1.59
CA HIS A 83 -1.45 -13.61 0.52
C HIS A 83 -0.03 -13.37 0.99
N THR A 84 0.20 -12.34 1.80
CA THR A 84 1.56 -12.04 2.32
C THR A 84 2.10 -13.14 3.22
N HIS A 85 1.27 -13.78 4.05
CA HIS A 85 1.74 -14.87 4.92
C HIS A 85 2.09 -16.16 4.17
N ASN A 86 1.55 -16.36 2.96
CA ASN A 86 1.85 -17.51 2.11
C ASN A 86 2.96 -17.24 1.09
N ASP A 87 3.51 -16.01 1.06
CA ASP A 87 4.56 -15.62 0.12
C ASP A 87 5.95 -15.72 0.79
N PRO A 88 6.85 -16.63 0.36
CA PRO A 88 8.20 -16.78 0.94
C PRO A 88 9.08 -15.53 0.75
N LEU A 89 8.62 -14.52 -0.01
CA LEU A 89 9.32 -13.26 -0.24
C LEU A 89 9.20 -12.24 0.90
N VAL A 90 8.33 -12.44 1.90
CA VAL A 90 8.21 -11.53 3.07
C VAL A 90 9.47 -11.57 3.96
N ILE A 91 10.31 -12.61 3.82
CA ILE A 91 11.64 -12.70 4.46
C ILE A 91 12.74 -12.11 3.55
N ARG A 92 12.43 -11.15 2.67
CA ARG A 92 13.48 -10.37 1.99
C ARG A 92 13.80 -9.14 2.81
N GLU A 93 15.10 -8.99 3.11
CA GLU A 93 15.66 -7.92 3.93
C GLU A 93 15.06 -6.56 3.57
N PRO A 94 14.78 -5.69 4.58
CA PRO A 94 14.30 -4.35 4.33
C PRO A 94 15.26 -3.68 3.35
N ARG A 95 14.77 -3.32 2.16
CA ARG A 95 15.54 -2.51 1.21
C ARG A 95 16.10 -1.34 1.99
N LYS A 96 17.44 -1.26 2.08
CA LYS A 96 18.15 -0.16 2.73
C LYS A 96 17.61 1.13 2.10
N ARG A 97 16.77 1.86 2.83
CA ARG A 97 16.41 3.24 2.48
C ARG A 97 17.76 3.95 2.37
N HIS A 98 18.11 4.43 1.19
CA HIS A 98 19.38 5.13 1.00
C HIS A 98 19.49 6.23 2.08
N PRO A 99 20.59 6.30 2.84
CA PRO A 99 20.77 7.32 3.89
C PRO A 99 21.02 8.71 3.30
N ASN A 100 20.97 8.86 1.97
CA ASN A 100 21.17 10.14 1.31
C ASN A 100 19.87 10.92 1.31
N GLY A 101 19.55 11.48 2.48
CA GLY A 101 18.80 12.72 2.55
C GLY A 101 19.41 13.69 1.53
N ILE A 102 18.54 14.27 0.70
CA ILE A 102 18.90 15.33 -0.23
C ILE A 102 19.54 16.44 0.61
N LYS A 103 20.87 16.53 0.57
CA LYS A 103 21.58 17.71 1.08
C LYS A 103 21.19 18.85 0.17
N ARG A 104 20.16 19.62 0.56
CA ARG A 104 19.94 20.95 -0.01
C ARG A 104 21.24 21.72 0.24
N LYS A 105 22.04 21.94 -0.81
CA LYS A 105 23.09 22.94 -0.77
C LYS A 105 22.39 24.27 -0.57
N LYS A 106 22.47 24.79 0.65
CA LYS A 106 22.11 26.15 1.00
C LYS A 106 23.19 27.01 0.34
N ASN A 107 22.95 27.52 -0.87
CA ASN A 107 23.74 28.63 -1.39
C ASN A 107 23.34 29.85 -0.56
N VAL A 108 24.10 30.10 0.50
CA VAL A 108 24.22 31.41 1.13
C VAL A 108 25.47 32.01 0.50
N ASP A 109 25.28 32.80 -0.54
CA ASP A 109 26.20 33.88 -0.85
C ASP A 109 25.34 35.15 -0.77
N GLU A 110 25.42 35.80 0.38
CA GLU A 110 25.05 37.19 0.59
C GLU A 110 26.08 38.09 -0.11
N GLU A 111 25.57 39.26 -0.55
CA GLU A 111 26.30 40.52 -0.76
C GLU A 111 27.42 40.52 -1.82
N SER A 112 27.52 41.47 -2.75
CA SER A 112 27.08 42.86 -2.78
C SER A 112 27.55 43.43 -4.13
N GLY A 113 26.82 44.40 -4.69
CA GLY A 113 27.33 45.14 -5.85
C GLY A 113 26.23 45.67 -6.76
N ALA A 114 25.43 46.61 -6.28
CA ALA A 114 24.69 47.51 -7.15
C ALA A 114 25.70 48.41 -7.88
N PRO A 115 25.72 48.48 -9.23
CA PRO A 115 26.37 49.59 -9.90
C PRO A 115 25.43 50.80 -9.86
N SER A 116 25.91 51.85 -9.19
CA SER A 116 25.35 53.20 -9.19
C SER A 116 25.25 53.76 -10.61
N GLU A 117 24.09 54.32 -10.94
CA GLU A 117 23.87 55.17 -12.10
C GLU A 117 24.66 56.50 -11.99
N ASP A 118 25.01 57.00 -13.17
CA ASP A 118 25.35 58.37 -13.55
C ASP A 118 26.69 59.00 -13.14
N ALA A 119 27.58 58.98 -14.12
CA ALA A 119 28.68 59.89 -14.29
C ALA A 119 28.25 61.11 -15.13
N LYS A 120 28.52 62.30 -14.56
CA LYS A 120 28.77 63.62 -15.20
C LYS A 120 27.70 64.24 -16.10
#